data_AF-A0A8E2ERS7-F1
#
_entry.id   AF-A0A8E2ERS7-F1
#
_cell.length_a   1.000
_cell.length_b   1.000
_cell.length_c   1.000
_cell.angle_alpha   90.00
_cell.angle_beta   90.00
_cell.angle_gamma   90.00
#
_symmetry.space_group_name_H-M   'P 1'
#
loop_
_entity.id
_entity.type
_entity.pdbx_description
1 polymer ?
#
loop_
_entity_poly.entity_id
_entity_poly.type
_entity_poly.pdbx_seq_one_letter_code
_entity_poly.pdbx_strand_id
1 'polypeptide(L)'
;MQSQSPLLDLPAELRNRIYEFVLGGELLHVYRSSYRDTGFHITICQSQSAEANSYKRFMDPSIDERAKITSKYTRKVSLQNYFTVGDEYYVDPCSSRHTRGECYNAGNPSLDLSLLRVCKQIYYEARLVPYSTNAFGFQSADTFNIFISTLTPPKRSALEKLHLTRNIPNTGPNQIKPPDPPLTGLKSLHLSLENIPNYSSKASLVEPKNTDIWITDILLLDRRLLKTVTVIFSDHPSVVRDFKKRFQLIDVPSSVQYLDDWLEEREHRFLTVNQKRDIAERIRIRLLKP
;
A
#
# COMPACT_ATOMS: atom_id res chain seq x y z
N MET A 1 -40.95 -0.55 -25.76
CA MET A 1 -41.00 0.52 -24.73
C MET A 1 -40.24 0.02 -23.52
N GLN A 2 -39.16 0.67 -23.10
CA GLN A 2 -38.59 0.41 -21.77
C GLN A 2 -39.66 0.82 -20.76
N SER A 3 -40.16 -0.13 -19.98
CA SER A 3 -40.94 0.13 -18.77
C SER A 3 -40.19 1.14 -17.91
N GLN A 4 -40.90 2.10 -17.31
CA GLN A 4 -40.31 3.08 -16.39
C GLN A 4 -39.42 2.36 -15.39
N SER A 5 -38.12 2.65 -15.43
CA SER A 5 -37.14 2.02 -14.56
C SER A 5 -37.27 2.68 -13.19
N PRO A 6 -37.62 1.94 -12.11
CA PRO A 6 -37.78 2.53 -10.79
C PRO A 6 -36.52 3.27 -10.31
N LEU A 7 -35.34 2.84 -10.78
CA LEU A 7 -34.06 3.52 -10.50
C LEU A 7 -33.98 4.91 -11.14
N LEU A 8 -34.50 5.07 -12.37
CA LEU A 8 -34.45 6.35 -13.09
C LEU A 8 -35.51 7.34 -12.62
N ASP A 9 -36.55 6.86 -11.94
CA ASP A 9 -37.57 7.70 -11.29
C ASP A 9 -37.10 8.29 -9.95
N LEU A 10 -36.01 7.78 -9.37
CA LEU A 10 -35.40 8.34 -8.16
C LEU A 10 -34.75 9.70 -8.44
N PRO A 11 -34.73 10.63 -7.47
CA PRO A 11 -33.91 11.84 -7.52
C PRO A 11 -32.42 11.53 -7.78
N ALA A 12 -31.74 12.46 -8.47
CA ALA A 12 -30.34 12.29 -8.87
C ALA A 12 -29.41 12.05 -7.67
N GLU A 13 -29.69 12.63 -6.50
CA GLU A 13 -28.90 12.42 -5.29
C GLU A 13 -28.94 10.97 -4.82
N LEU A 14 -30.12 10.33 -4.87
CA LEU A 14 -30.27 8.93 -4.50
C LEU A 14 -29.61 8.01 -5.53
N ARG A 15 -29.73 8.33 -6.83
CA ARG A 15 -29.03 7.58 -7.87
C ARG A 15 -27.52 7.64 -7.69
N ASN A 16 -26.96 8.82 -7.42
CA ASN A 16 -25.53 8.98 -7.15
C ASN A 16 -25.07 8.17 -5.95
N ARG A 17 -25.83 8.16 -4.84
CA ARG A 17 -25.52 7.30 -3.68
C ARG A 17 -25.54 5.82 -4.02
N ILE A 18 -26.48 5.38 -4.86
CA ILE A 18 -26.53 4.00 -5.35
C ILE A 18 -25.30 3.69 -6.21
N TYR A 19 -24.91 4.61 -7.11
CA TYR A 19 -23.72 4.44 -7.93
C TYR A 19 -22.46 4.34 -7.08
N GLU A 20 -22.29 5.22 -6.09
CA GLU A 20 -21.15 5.19 -5.17
C GLU A 20 -21.11 3.89 -4.36
N PHE A 21 -22.26 3.39 -3.91
CA PHE A 21 -22.37 2.13 -3.18
C PHE A 21 -21.99 0.92 -4.03
N VAL A 22 -22.38 0.90 -5.31
CA VAL A 22 -22.14 -0.26 -6.21
C VAL A 22 -20.77 -0.21 -6.88
N LEU A 23 -20.28 0.98 -7.23
CA LEU A 23 -19.10 1.16 -8.07
C LEU A 23 -17.89 1.73 -7.32
N GLY A 24 -18.05 2.06 -6.04
CA GLY A 24 -17.15 2.93 -5.29
C GLY A 24 -16.76 2.42 -3.92
N GLY A 25 -15.88 3.17 -3.26
CA GLY A 25 -15.45 2.90 -1.87
C GLY A 25 -14.38 1.83 -1.71
N GLU A 26 -13.93 1.21 -2.80
CA GLU A 26 -12.99 0.10 -2.79
C GLU A 26 -11.52 0.54 -2.96
N LEU A 27 -10.61 -0.30 -2.49
CA LEU A 27 -9.19 -0.27 -2.90
C LEU A 27 -9.01 -1.26 -4.06
N LEU A 28 -8.72 -0.73 -5.25
CA LEU A 28 -8.55 -1.52 -6.46
C LEU A 28 -7.07 -1.74 -6.74
N HIS A 29 -6.61 -2.99 -6.76
CA HIS A 29 -5.27 -3.33 -7.20
C HIS A 29 -5.21 -3.42 -8.71
N VAL A 30 -4.28 -2.66 -9.31
CA VAL A 30 -4.00 -2.71 -10.74
C VAL A 30 -2.69 -3.45 -10.95
N TYR A 31 -2.73 -4.50 -11.78
CA TYR A 31 -1.54 -5.22 -12.20
C TYR A 31 -1.64 -5.63 -13.66
N ARG A 32 -0.49 -5.77 -14.31
CA ARG A 32 -0.40 -6.23 -15.69
C ARG A 32 -0.41 -7.76 -15.71
N SER A 33 -1.18 -8.35 -16.62
CA SER A 33 -1.11 -9.78 -16.88
C SER A 33 0.30 -10.17 -17.33
N SER A 34 0.89 -11.20 -16.72
CA SER A 34 2.16 -11.78 -17.18
C SER A 34 1.99 -12.68 -18.42
N TYR A 35 0.75 -13.13 -18.68
CA TYR A 35 0.40 -13.95 -19.81
C TYR A 35 -0.04 -13.05 -20.96
N ARG A 36 0.36 -13.37 -22.21
CA ARG A 36 0.15 -12.78 -23.56
C ARG A 36 -0.97 -11.73 -23.80
N ASP A 37 -1.91 -11.59 -22.90
CA ASP A 37 -2.83 -10.47 -22.78
C ASP A 37 -2.09 -9.17 -22.42
N THR A 38 -2.33 -8.13 -23.21
CA THR A 38 -1.80 -6.77 -22.97
C THR A 38 -2.66 -5.98 -21.99
N GLY A 39 -3.76 -6.56 -21.50
CA GLY A 39 -4.69 -5.94 -20.57
C GLY A 39 -4.18 -5.77 -19.13
N PHE A 40 -4.90 -4.91 -18.40
CA PHE A 40 -4.80 -4.78 -16.95
C PHE A 40 -5.82 -5.67 -16.27
N HIS A 41 -5.40 -6.30 -15.18
CA HIS A 41 -6.31 -6.88 -14.21
C HIS A 41 -6.54 -5.86 -13.11
N ILE A 42 -7.81 -5.62 -12.81
CA ILE A 42 -8.25 -4.74 -11.72
C ILE A 42 -9.08 -5.58 -10.76
N THR A 43 -8.58 -5.73 -9.54
CA THR A 43 -9.19 -6.59 -8.52
C THR A 43 -9.47 -5.77 -7.26
N ILE A 44 -10.54 -6.10 -6.56
CA ILE A 44 -10.87 -5.51 -5.25
C ILE A 44 -9.94 -6.11 -4.21
N CYS A 45 -9.30 -5.24 -3.43
CA CYS A 45 -8.47 -5.62 -2.30
C CYS A 45 -9.24 -6.51 -1.31
N GLN A 46 -8.65 -7.66 -0.98
CA GLN A 46 -9.21 -8.62 -0.03
C GLN A 46 -8.49 -8.59 1.33
N SER A 47 -7.60 -7.61 1.56
CA SER A 47 -6.91 -7.46 2.84
C SER A 47 -7.93 -7.27 3.97
N GLN A 48 -7.78 -8.07 5.03
CA GLN A 48 -8.61 -7.96 6.24
C GLN A 48 -8.39 -6.64 6.99
N SER A 49 -7.24 -5.99 6.77
CA SER A 49 -6.92 -4.69 7.35
C SER A 49 -7.00 -3.59 6.30
N ALA A 50 -7.90 -2.64 6.51
CA ALA A 50 -7.94 -1.40 5.74
C ALA A 50 -6.64 -0.59 5.97
N GLU A 51 -6.15 0.09 4.93
CA GLU A 51 -4.90 0.86 5.01
C GLU A 51 -4.93 1.98 6.05
N ALA A 52 -6.10 2.57 6.30
CA ALA A 52 -6.27 3.55 7.37
C ALA A 52 -6.02 2.94 8.76
N ASN A 53 -6.42 1.68 8.98
CA ASN A 53 -6.16 0.98 10.24
C ASN A 53 -4.69 0.62 10.35
N SER A 54 -4.08 0.15 9.26
CA SER A 54 -2.65 -0.12 9.17
C SER A 54 -1.80 1.10 9.47
N TYR A 55 -2.18 2.28 8.95
CA TYR A 55 -1.49 3.54 9.23
C TYR A 55 -1.69 4.01 10.68
N LYS A 56 -2.92 3.96 11.21
CA LYS A 56 -3.19 4.29 12.62
C LYS A 56 -2.34 3.44 13.56
N ARG A 57 -2.29 2.15 13.28
CA ARG A 57 -1.46 1.18 13.99
C ARG A 57 0.02 1.51 13.87
N PHE A 58 0.53 1.75 12.65
CA PHE A 58 1.91 2.18 12.43
C PHE A 58 2.28 3.41 13.27
N MET A 59 1.39 4.38 13.41
CA MET A 59 1.61 5.61 14.17
C MET A 59 1.39 5.48 15.68
N ASP A 60 0.90 4.35 16.18
CA ASP A 60 0.59 4.17 17.60
C ASP A 60 1.88 4.08 18.45
N PRO A 61 2.19 5.08 19.31
CA PRO A 61 3.42 5.09 20.08
C PRO A 61 3.52 3.94 21.10
N SER A 62 2.40 3.31 21.47
CA SER A 62 2.39 2.12 22.33
C SER A 62 2.90 0.87 21.62
N ILE A 63 2.85 0.88 20.28
CA ILE A 63 3.54 -0.10 19.45
C ILE A 63 5.01 0.26 19.46
N ASP A 64 5.71 -0.35 20.40
CA ASP A 64 7.11 -0.64 20.25
C ASP A 64 7.18 -2.05 19.64
N GLU A 65 7.92 -2.19 18.55
CA GLU A 65 8.26 -3.52 18.00
C GLU A 65 8.92 -4.40 19.09
N ARG A 66 9.34 -3.84 20.22
CA ARG A 66 9.76 -4.61 21.40
C ARG A 66 8.57 -5.30 22.09
N ALA A 67 8.23 -6.53 21.67
CA ALA A 67 7.22 -7.35 22.33
C ALA A 67 7.75 -8.03 23.61
N LYS A 68 6.90 -8.15 24.64
CA LYS A 68 7.18 -8.86 25.90
C LYS A 68 6.92 -10.37 25.75
N ILE A 69 7.95 -11.18 25.51
CA ILE A 69 7.79 -12.64 25.58
C ILE A 69 7.67 -13.05 27.06
N THR A 70 6.46 -13.39 27.49
CA THR A 70 6.23 -14.08 28.76
C THR A 70 6.25 -15.59 28.50
N SER A 71 7.44 -16.16 28.36
CA SER A 71 7.60 -17.61 28.37
C SER A 71 7.24 -18.14 29.76
N LYS A 72 6.33 -19.12 29.82
CA LYS A 72 6.02 -19.87 31.06
C LYS A 72 7.21 -20.73 31.55
N TYR A 73 8.25 -20.89 30.73
CA TYR A 73 9.33 -21.87 30.93
C TYR A 73 10.71 -21.25 31.19
N THR A 74 10.88 -19.94 31.07
CA THR A 74 12.12 -19.25 31.47
C THR A 74 11.85 -18.35 32.66
N ARG A 75 12.53 -18.63 33.78
CA ARG A 75 12.70 -17.68 34.91
C ARG A 75 13.04 -16.30 34.33
N LYS A 76 12.08 -15.35 34.37
CA LYS A 76 12.27 -13.89 34.26
C LYS A 76 13.48 -13.41 33.43
N VAL A 77 13.62 -13.88 32.19
CA VAL A 77 14.42 -13.15 31.21
C VAL A 77 13.45 -12.65 30.15
N SER A 78 13.31 -11.33 30.10
CA SER A 78 12.59 -10.60 29.07
C SER A 78 13.31 -10.82 27.74
N LEU A 79 13.02 -11.95 27.10
CA LEU A 79 13.61 -12.29 25.81
C LEU A 79 12.84 -11.55 24.71
N GLN A 80 13.58 -10.87 23.86
CA GLN A 80 13.07 -9.92 22.89
C GLN A 80 12.76 -10.60 21.54
N ASN A 81 11.54 -10.36 21.03
CA ASN A 81 11.11 -10.31 19.62
C ASN A 81 11.06 -11.60 18.76
N TYR A 82 9.85 -12.10 18.52
CA TYR A 82 9.46 -12.84 17.31
C TYR A 82 8.30 -12.07 16.69
N PHE A 83 8.35 -11.73 15.39
CA PHE A 83 7.19 -11.17 14.70
C PHE A 83 6.61 -12.20 13.74
N THR A 84 5.35 -12.54 13.91
CA THR A 84 4.48 -13.14 12.90
C THR A 84 3.55 -12.08 12.33
N VAL A 85 3.15 -12.26 11.06
CA VAL A 85 2.09 -11.45 10.44
C VAL A 85 0.85 -11.55 11.33
N GLY A 86 0.29 -10.41 11.75
CA GLY A 86 -0.79 -10.35 12.73
C GLY A 86 -0.38 -10.13 14.19
N ASP A 87 0.92 -10.16 14.52
CA ASP A 87 1.38 -9.85 15.88
C ASP A 87 1.13 -8.39 16.23
N GLU A 88 0.60 -8.12 17.43
CA GLU A 88 0.20 -6.80 17.94
C GLU A 88 1.25 -5.70 17.72
N TYR A 89 2.54 -6.06 17.71
CA TYR A 89 3.67 -5.15 17.66
C TYR A 89 4.38 -5.02 16.30
N TYR A 90 3.95 -5.77 15.27
CA TYR A 90 4.55 -5.73 13.94
C TYR A 90 3.75 -4.82 12.99
N VAL A 91 4.47 -3.97 12.26
CA VAL A 91 3.90 -3.20 11.16
C VAL A 91 3.95 -4.09 9.94
N ASP A 92 2.83 -4.75 9.64
CA ASP A 92 2.75 -5.63 8.48
C ASP A 92 3.12 -4.85 7.21
N PRO A 93 4.06 -5.33 6.37
CA PRO A 93 4.34 -4.71 5.09
C PRO A 93 3.11 -4.86 4.18
N CYS A 94 2.96 -3.95 3.22
CA CYS A 94 1.88 -4.03 2.24
C CYS A 94 1.91 -5.39 1.52
N SER A 95 3.07 -5.87 1.12
CA SER A 95 3.23 -7.21 0.52
C SER A 95 2.77 -8.37 1.40
N SER A 96 2.78 -8.23 2.73
CA SER A 96 2.22 -9.21 3.67
C SER A 96 0.70 -9.07 3.86
N ARG A 97 0.18 -7.84 3.93
CA ARG A 97 -1.27 -7.61 4.01
C ARG A 97 -2.01 -7.98 2.73
N HIS A 98 -1.32 -7.81 1.60
CA HIS A 98 -1.82 -8.06 0.27
C HIS A 98 -1.08 -9.25 -0.33
N THR A 99 -1.12 -10.39 0.37
CA THR A 99 -0.44 -11.62 -0.05
C THR A 99 -0.72 -11.86 -1.53
N ARG A 100 0.31 -12.15 -2.32
CA ARG A 100 0.19 -12.31 -3.79
C ARG A 100 -0.92 -13.29 -4.21
N GLY A 101 -1.22 -14.28 -3.37
CA GLY A 101 -2.30 -15.25 -3.58
C GLY A 101 -3.70 -14.80 -3.15
N GLU A 102 -3.85 -13.70 -2.42
CA GLU A 102 -5.15 -13.25 -1.92
C GLU A 102 -5.63 -11.98 -2.61
N CYS A 103 -4.72 -11.08 -3.02
CA CYS A 103 -5.08 -9.82 -3.67
C CYS A 103 -4.73 -9.75 -5.16
N TYR A 104 -3.80 -10.57 -5.67
CA TYR A 104 -3.32 -10.51 -7.06
C TYR A 104 -3.64 -11.76 -7.89
N ASN A 105 -4.53 -12.61 -7.38
CA ASN A 105 -4.96 -13.81 -8.10
C ASN A 105 -6.07 -13.46 -9.09
N ALA A 106 -6.01 -14.04 -10.28
CA ALA A 106 -7.01 -13.83 -11.34
C ALA A 106 -8.43 -14.31 -10.96
N GLY A 107 -8.57 -15.10 -9.88
CA GLY A 107 -9.85 -15.50 -9.31
C GLY A 107 -10.48 -14.48 -8.34
N ASN A 108 -9.79 -13.38 -8.05
CA ASN A 108 -10.29 -12.37 -7.13
C ASN A 108 -11.44 -11.57 -7.74
N PRO A 109 -12.37 -11.08 -6.92
CA PRO A 109 -13.48 -10.28 -7.41
C PRO A 109 -12.97 -9.02 -8.10
N SER A 110 -13.39 -8.83 -9.35
CA SER A 110 -13.25 -7.57 -10.07
C SER A 110 -14.43 -6.66 -9.73
N LEU A 111 -14.23 -5.34 -9.81
CA LEU A 111 -15.33 -4.39 -9.70
C LEU A 111 -16.36 -4.65 -10.82
N ASP A 112 -17.61 -4.90 -10.44
CA ASP A 112 -18.67 -5.16 -11.42
C ASP A 112 -19.11 -3.85 -12.10
N LEU A 113 -18.73 -3.70 -13.36
CA LEU A 113 -19.11 -2.56 -14.20
C LEU A 113 -20.37 -2.82 -15.03
N SER A 114 -21.11 -3.91 -14.77
CA SER A 114 -22.35 -4.26 -15.48
C SER A 114 -23.38 -3.13 -15.44
N LEU A 115 -23.48 -2.42 -14.30
CA LEU A 115 -24.36 -1.26 -14.12
C LEU A 115 -24.12 -0.17 -15.17
N LEU A 116 -22.85 0.09 -15.53
CA LEU A 116 -22.49 1.10 -16.53
C LEU A 116 -22.94 0.73 -17.95
N ARG A 117 -23.32 -0.53 -18.18
CA ARG A 117 -23.74 -1.05 -19.49
C ARG A 117 -25.26 -1.10 -19.66
N VAL A 118 -26.03 -0.79 -18.61
CA VAL A 118 -27.50 -0.90 -18.61
C VAL A 118 -28.14 0.08 -19.60
N CYS A 119 -27.82 1.38 -19.48
CA CYS A 119 -28.32 2.40 -20.40
C CYS A 119 -27.39 3.61 -20.49
N LYS A 120 -27.60 4.46 -21.50
CA LYS A 120 -26.79 5.67 -21.74
C LYS A 120 -26.84 6.65 -20.56
N GLN A 121 -28.02 6.84 -19.96
CA GLN A 121 -28.17 7.77 -18.83
C GLN A 121 -27.31 7.35 -17.64
N ILE A 122 -27.43 6.10 -17.18
CA ILE A 122 -26.61 5.55 -16.08
C ILE A 122 -25.13 5.66 -16.42
N TYR A 123 -24.74 5.32 -17.66
CA TYR A 123 -23.35 5.49 -18.09
C TYR A 123 -22.85 6.92 -17.93
N TYR A 124 -23.59 7.93 -18.40
CA TYR A 124 -23.14 9.32 -18.32
C TYR A 124 -23.07 9.84 -16.88
N GLU A 125 -24.03 9.44 -16.03
CA GLU A 125 -24.06 9.84 -14.61
C GLU A 125 -22.93 9.15 -13.81
N ALA A 126 -22.68 7.86 -14.05
CA ALA A 126 -21.86 7.02 -13.17
C ALA A 126 -20.45 6.69 -13.69
N ARG A 127 -20.11 6.93 -14.97
CA ARG A 127 -18.82 6.49 -15.56
C ARG A 127 -17.55 7.01 -14.87
N LEU A 128 -17.65 8.10 -14.10
CA LEU A 128 -16.52 8.65 -13.34
C LEU A 128 -16.47 8.15 -11.89
N VAL A 129 -17.57 7.60 -11.36
CA VAL A 129 -17.67 7.10 -9.98
C VAL A 129 -16.56 6.09 -9.66
N PRO A 130 -16.23 5.10 -10.52
CA PRO A 130 -15.13 4.18 -10.23
C PRO A 130 -13.77 4.85 -10.04
N TYR A 131 -13.56 6.05 -10.58
CA TYR A 131 -12.29 6.78 -10.52
C TYR A 131 -12.24 7.77 -9.35
N SER A 132 -13.37 8.43 -9.05
CA SER A 132 -13.44 9.46 -8.00
C SER A 132 -13.62 8.90 -6.60
N THR A 133 -14.20 7.71 -6.47
CA THR A 133 -14.56 7.15 -5.16
C THR A 133 -13.59 6.09 -4.67
N ASN A 134 -13.02 5.30 -5.57
CA ASN A 134 -12.07 4.22 -5.26
C ASN A 134 -10.64 4.74 -5.07
N ALA A 135 -9.82 3.94 -4.39
CA ALA A 135 -8.37 4.11 -4.38
C ALA A 135 -7.71 3.13 -5.36
N PHE A 136 -6.71 3.59 -6.11
CA PHE A 136 -5.98 2.73 -7.05
C PHE A 136 -4.59 2.38 -6.50
N GLY A 137 -4.36 1.08 -6.31
CA GLY A 137 -3.15 0.49 -5.75
C GLY A 137 -2.21 -0.05 -6.82
N PHE A 138 -0.94 0.33 -6.75
CA PHE A 138 0.12 -0.10 -7.68
C PHE A 138 1.33 -0.64 -6.94
N GLN A 139 1.78 -1.84 -7.33
CA GLN A 139 3.03 -2.44 -6.83
C GLN A 139 4.26 -2.08 -7.68
N SER A 140 4.07 -1.52 -8.88
CA SER A 140 5.15 -1.15 -9.77
C SER A 140 4.88 0.19 -10.45
N ALA A 141 5.94 0.98 -10.61
CA ALA A 141 5.89 2.24 -11.34
C ALA A 141 5.50 2.03 -12.81
N ASP A 142 5.94 0.94 -13.44
CA ASP A 142 5.56 0.62 -14.81
C ASP A 142 4.06 0.41 -14.98
N THR A 143 3.44 -0.38 -14.10
CA THR A 143 1.99 -0.59 -14.15
C THR A 143 1.25 0.74 -13.95
N PHE A 144 1.71 1.58 -13.02
CA PHE A 144 1.18 2.93 -12.83
C PHE A 144 1.29 3.75 -14.12
N ASN A 145 2.48 3.86 -14.70
CA ASN A 145 2.76 4.68 -15.88
C ASN A 145 1.89 4.27 -17.07
N ILE A 146 1.78 2.97 -17.35
CA ILE A 146 0.97 2.45 -18.45
C ILE A 146 -0.52 2.65 -18.13
N PHE A 147 -0.97 2.38 -16.91
CA PHE A 147 -2.38 2.55 -16.55
C PHE A 147 -2.82 4.00 -16.73
N ILE A 148 -2.05 4.95 -16.20
CA ILE A 148 -2.35 6.38 -16.31
C ILE A 148 -2.38 6.84 -17.78
N SER A 149 -1.48 6.33 -18.64
CA SER A 149 -1.47 6.68 -20.06
C SER A 149 -2.70 6.17 -20.82
N THR A 150 -3.37 5.10 -20.36
CA THR A 150 -4.63 4.61 -20.94
C THR A 150 -5.87 5.39 -20.53
N LEU A 151 -5.79 6.25 -19.50
CA LEU A 151 -6.94 7.01 -19.02
C LEU A 151 -7.20 8.25 -19.88
N THR A 152 -8.47 8.47 -20.24
CA THR A 152 -8.93 9.71 -20.83
C THR A 152 -8.79 10.88 -19.85
N PRO A 153 -8.68 12.14 -20.32
CA PRO A 153 -8.52 13.29 -19.43
C PRO A 153 -9.59 13.38 -18.32
N PRO A 154 -10.90 13.18 -18.58
CA PRO A 154 -11.90 13.21 -17.51
C PRO A 154 -11.71 12.11 -16.46
N LYS A 155 -11.34 10.89 -16.86
CA LYS A 155 -11.08 9.78 -15.93
C LYS A 155 -9.85 10.05 -15.08
N ARG A 156 -8.82 10.64 -15.69
CA ARG A 156 -7.58 11.00 -15.01
C ARG A 156 -7.78 12.13 -14.00
N SER A 157 -8.50 13.19 -14.37
CA SER A 157 -8.88 14.27 -13.45
C SER A 157 -9.84 13.80 -12.36
N ALA A 158 -10.57 12.70 -12.57
CA ALA A 158 -11.40 12.09 -11.54
C ALA A 158 -10.59 11.21 -10.57
N LEU A 159 -9.33 10.85 -10.83
CA LEU A 159 -8.54 10.06 -9.88
C LEU A 159 -8.21 10.88 -8.63
N GLU A 160 -8.81 10.51 -7.49
CA GLU A 160 -8.63 11.24 -6.24
C GLU A 160 -7.67 10.57 -5.24
N LYS A 161 -7.54 9.24 -5.30
CA LYS A 161 -6.86 8.44 -4.27
C LYS A 161 -5.89 7.44 -4.91
N LEU A 162 -4.63 7.49 -4.51
CA LEU A 162 -3.58 6.57 -4.95
C LEU A 162 -2.98 5.81 -3.77
N HIS A 163 -2.65 4.54 -4.00
CA HIS A 163 -1.83 3.72 -3.12
C HIS A 163 -0.63 3.22 -3.92
N LEU A 164 0.57 3.65 -3.53
CA LEU A 164 1.83 3.23 -4.14
C LEU A 164 2.61 2.36 -3.15
N THR A 165 3.10 1.20 -3.62
CA THR A 165 4.03 0.35 -2.85
C THR A 165 5.40 0.39 -3.50
N ARG A 166 6.46 0.50 -2.69
CA ARG A 166 7.84 0.59 -3.16
C ARG A 166 8.80 -0.17 -2.29
N ASN A 167 9.75 -0.82 -2.95
CA ASN A 167 10.93 -1.35 -2.30
C ASN A 167 12.01 -0.28 -2.20
N ILE A 168 12.71 -0.23 -1.07
CA ILE A 168 13.81 0.70 -0.80
C ILE A 168 15.08 -0.10 -0.47
N PRO A 169 16.26 0.31 -0.98
CA PRO A 169 16.48 1.42 -1.93
C PRO A 169 15.90 1.11 -3.32
N ASN A 170 15.30 2.12 -3.97
CA ASN A 170 14.86 1.96 -5.35
C ASN A 170 16.06 2.09 -6.29
N THR A 171 16.70 0.97 -6.61
CA THR A 171 17.89 0.92 -7.48
C THR A 171 17.55 0.63 -8.95
N GLY A 172 16.26 0.48 -9.29
CA GLY A 172 15.82 0.06 -10.62
C GLY A 172 15.31 1.20 -11.51
N PRO A 173 15.14 0.95 -12.83
CA PRO A 173 14.54 1.89 -13.79
C PRO A 173 13.04 2.15 -13.56
N ASN A 174 12.45 1.55 -12.52
CA ASN A 174 11.03 1.64 -12.16
C ASN A 174 10.70 2.98 -11.48
N GLN A 175 10.82 4.06 -12.24
CA GLN A 175 10.42 5.40 -11.81
C GLN A 175 9.04 5.77 -12.35
N ILE A 176 8.26 6.48 -11.53
CA ILE A 176 7.02 7.11 -11.95
C ILE A 176 7.36 8.26 -12.90
N LYS A 177 6.71 8.26 -14.06
CA LYS A 177 6.82 9.36 -15.01
C LYS A 177 5.78 10.43 -14.67
N PRO A 178 6.11 11.72 -14.83
CA PRO A 178 5.11 12.78 -14.68
C PRO A 178 3.95 12.53 -15.65
N PRO A 179 2.71 12.43 -15.16
CA PRO A 179 1.55 12.24 -16.02
C PRO A 179 1.31 13.46 -16.93
N ASP A 180 1.02 13.22 -18.21
CA ASP A 180 0.65 14.26 -19.16
C ASP A 180 -0.70 13.94 -19.85
N PRO A 181 -1.80 14.66 -19.52
CA PRO A 181 -1.90 15.73 -18.52
C PRO A 181 -1.72 15.27 -17.06
N PRO A 182 -1.43 16.21 -16.13
CA PRO A 182 -1.25 15.94 -14.70
C PRO A 182 -2.50 15.39 -13.99
N LEU A 183 -2.30 14.75 -12.83
CA LEU A 183 -3.39 14.24 -11.98
C LEU A 183 -4.03 15.35 -11.13
N THR A 184 -4.77 16.25 -11.79
CA THR A 184 -5.35 17.43 -11.14
C THR A 184 -6.41 17.11 -10.09
N GLY A 185 -6.92 15.88 -10.03
CA GLY A 185 -7.89 15.44 -9.02
C GLY A 185 -7.29 14.83 -7.75
N LEU A 186 -5.97 14.62 -7.70
CA LEU A 186 -5.33 13.84 -6.65
C LEU A 186 -5.43 14.54 -5.28
N LYS A 187 -6.15 13.93 -4.34
CA LYS A 187 -6.40 14.46 -2.98
C LYS A 187 -5.79 13.61 -1.87
N SER A 188 -5.58 12.31 -2.11
CA SER A 188 -5.06 11.37 -1.13
C SER A 188 -3.97 10.48 -1.71
N LEU A 189 -2.86 10.36 -0.99
CA LEU A 189 -1.75 9.48 -1.34
C LEU A 189 -1.39 8.57 -0.14
N HIS A 190 -1.47 7.26 -0.35
CA HIS A 190 -0.91 6.27 0.54
C HIS A 190 0.38 5.73 -0.06
N LEU A 191 1.46 5.75 0.72
CA LEU A 191 2.77 5.28 0.30
C LEU A 191 3.26 4.20 1.27
N SER A 192 3.36 2.96 0.78
CA SER A 192 3.98 1.86 1.52
C SER A 192 5.41 1.67 1.04
N LEU A 193 6.36 1.81 1.96
CA LEU A 193 7.79 1.68 1.73
C LEU A 193 8.28 0.41 2.42
N GLU A 194 8.90 -0.48 1.66
CA GLU A 194 9.38 -1.78 2.11
C GLU A 194 10.91 -1.83 1.98
N ASN A 195 11.60 -1.90 3.11
CA ASN A 195 13.04 -1.96 3.17
C ASN A 195 13.54 -3.35 2.78
N ILE A 196 14.48 -3.41 1.84
CA ILE A 196 15.22 -4.61 1.44
C ILE A 196 16.70 -4.41 1.83
N PRO A 197 17.14 -4.84 3.03
CA PRO A 197 18.46 -4.53 3.59
C PRO A 197 19.65 -5.05 2.81
N ASN A 198 19.47 -5.98 1.86
CA ASN A 198 20.58 -6.51 1.06
C ASN A 198 21.25 -5.44 0.17
N TYR A 199 20.67 -4.24 0.07
CA TYR A 199 21.16 -3.15 -0.78
C TYR A 199 21.56 -1.88 -0.02
N SER A 200 21.39 -1.80 1.30
CA SER A 200 21.66 -0.55 2.04
C SER A 200 22.11 -0.78 3.48
N SER A 201 23.14 -0.06 3.89
CA SER A 201 23.50 0.03 5.31
C SER A 201 22.41 0.77 6.09
N LYS A 202 22.20 0.41 7.36
CA LYS A 202 21.28 1.13 8.26
C LYS A 202 21.58 2.63 8.31
N ALA A 203 22.86 3.02 8.30
CA ALA A 203 23.28 4.42 8.26
C ALA A 203 22.74 5.14 7.02
N SER A 204 22.83 4.52 5.84
CA SER A 204 22.28 5.06 4.60
C SER A 204 20.76 5.24 4.67
N LEU A 205 20.01 4.38 5.37
CA LEU A 205 18.55 4.53 5.46
C LEU A 205 18.12 5.72 6.34
N VAL A 206 18.93 6.11 7.32
CA VAL A 206 18.56 7.18 8.26
C VAL A 206 18.92 8.58 7.71
N GLU A 207 19.89 8.66 6.80
CA GLU A 207 20.34 9.92 6.20
C GLU A 207 19.21 10.66 5.46
N PRO A 208 18.88 11.91 5.85
CA PRO A 208 17.77 12.66 5.25
C PRO A 208 17.84 12.82 3.74
N LYS A 209 19.05 13.01 3.17
CA LYS A 209 19.26 13.13 1.72
C LYS A 209 18.76 11.91 0.94
N ASN A 210 18.76 10.73 1.55
CA ASN A 210 18.32 9.51 0.88
C ASN A 210 16.79 9.40 0.83
N THR A 211 16.07 10.02 1.78
CA THR A 211 14.60 10.04 1.74
C THR A 211 14.05 10.78 0.52
N ASP A 212 14.71 11.87 0.08
CA ASP A 212 14.31 12.59 -1.13
C ASP A 212 14.53 11.74 -2.39
N ILE A 213 15.64 11.00 -2.45
CA ILE A 213 15.94 10.11 -3.58
C ILE A 213 14.84 9.06 -3.75
N TRP A 214 14.31 8.51 -2.65
CA TRP A 214 13.29 7.45 -2.70
C TRP A 214 11.93 7.90 -3.25
N ILE A 215 11.65 9.20 -3.16
CA ILE A 215 10.36 9.79 -3.54
C ILE A 215 10.47 10.82 -4.68
N THR A 216 11.65 10.99 -5.28
CA THR A 216 11.91 12.07 -6.25
C THR A 216 10.90 12.07 -7.40
N ASP A 217 10.54 10.89 -7.89
CA ASP A 217 9.56 10.70 -8.95
C ASP A 217 8.11 10.86 -8.48
N ILE A 218 7.81 10.58 -7.21
CA ILE A 218 6.51 10.90 -6.59
C ILE A 218 6.33 12.41 -6.45
N LEU A 219 7.41 13.16 -6.20
CA LEU A 219 7.38 14.62 -6.15
C LEU A 219 7.00 15.25 -7.50
N LEU A 220 7.09 14.50 -8.60
CA LEU A 220 6.66 14.93 -9.94
C LEU A 220 5.15 14.85 -10.17
N LEU A 221 4.39 14.22 -9.26
CA LEU A 221 2.93 14.25 -9.31
C LEU A 221 2.42 15.68 -9.03
N ASP A 222 1.24 16.02 -9.56
CA ASP A 222 0.58 17.28 -9.18
C ASP A 222 0.08 17.17 -7.74
N ARG A 223 0.79 17.83 -6.82
CA ARG A 223 0.52 17.76 -5.37
C ARG A 223 -0.30 18.96 -4.87
N ARG A 224 -0.73 19.87 -5.75
CA ARG A 224 -1.42 21.13 -5.36
C ARG A 224 -2.72 20.90 -4.60
N LEU A 225 -3.44 19.81 -4.89
CA LEU A 225 -4.70 19.46 -4.22
C LEU A 225 -4.54 18.33 -3.19
N LEU A 226 -3.32 17.88 -2.90
CA LEU A 226 -3.07 16.78 -1.99
C LEU A 226 -3.40 17.22 -0.55
N LYS A 227 -4.44 16.63 0.03
CA LYS A 227 -4.92 16.94 1.39
C LYS A 227 -4.44 15.93 2.41
N THR A 228 -4.33 14.67 2.00
CA THR A 228 -4.01 13.55 2.88
C THR A 228 -2.83 12.78 2.32
N VAL A 229 -1.80 12.61 3.15
CA VAL A 229 -0.68 11.72 2.86
C VAL A 229 -0.49 10.79 4.04
N THR A 230 -0.43 9.49 3.75
CA THR A 230 -0.07 8.45 4.73
C THR A 230 1.15 7.73 4.21
N VAL A 231 2.12 7.49 5.08
CA VAL A 231 3.36 6.81 4.75
C VAL A 231 3.55 5.71 5.78
N ILE A 232 3.71 4.48 5.32
CA ILE A 232 4.07 3.34 6.16
C ILE A 232 5.45 2.88 5.72
N PHE A 233 6.37 2.77 6.67
CA PHE A 233 7.69 2.20 6.43
C PHE A 233 7.78 0.85 7.17
N SER A 234 8.11 -0.20 6.44
CA SER A 234 8.16 -1.57 6.93
C SER A 234 9.36 -2.31 6.37
N ASP A 235 9.72 -3.44 6.98
CA ASP A 235 10.75 -4.32 6.41
C ASP A 235 10.11 -5.34 5.48
N HIS A 236 10.74 -5.59 4.33
CA HIS A 236 10.20 -6.51 3.33
C HIS A 236 10.14 -7.94 3.91
N PRO A 237 9.04 -8.70 3.68
CA PRO A 237 8.85 -9.99 4.35
C PRO A 237 9.87 -11.06 3.97
N SER A 238 10.48 -10.98 2.78
CA SER A 238 11.57 -11.89 2.40
C SER A 238 12.78 -11.74 3.34
N VAL A 239 13.05 -10.53 3.80
CA VAL A 239 14.18 -10.22 4.67
C VAL A 239 13.94 -10.81 6.04
N VAL A 240 12.73 -10.63 6.58
CA VAL A 240 12.32 -11.22 7.85
C VAL A 240 12.41 -12.75 7.77
N ARG A 241 11.98 -13.34 6.64
CA ARG A 241 12.05 -14.78 6.41
C ARG A 241 13.48 -15.30 6.33
N ASP A 242 14.34 -14.68 5.53
CA ASP A 242 15.73 -15.08 5.36
C ASP A 242 16.50 -14.94 6.67
N PHE A 243 16.23 -13.87 7.41
CA PHE A 243 16.76 -13.65 8.75
C PHE A 243 16.32 -14.78 9.69
N LYS A 244 15.04 -15.14 9.75
CA LYS A 244 14.57 -16.29 10.55
C LYS A 244 15.21 -17.62 10.15
N LYS A 245 15.37 -17.88 8.85
CA LYS A 245 16.03 -19.09 8.34
C LYS A 245 17.47 -19.21 8.85
N ARG A 246 18.23 -18.11 8.82
CA ARG A 246 19.64 -18.08 9.25
C ARG A 246 19.82 -18.56 10.70
N PHE A 247 18.87 -18.22 11.57
CA PHE A 247 18.92 -18.54 13.00
C PHE A 247 18.06 -19.76 13.39
N GLN A 248 17.59 -20.54 12.40
CA GLN A 248 16.75 -21.74 12.61
C GLN A 248 15.46 -21.46 13.40
N LEU A 249 14.95 -20.22 13.35
CA LEU A 249 13.81 -19.76 14.16
C LEU A 249 12.43 -20.13 13.58
N ILE A 250 12.38 -21.03 12.60
CA ILE A 250 11.14 -21.34 11.88
C ILE A 250 10.32 -22.42 12.60
N ASP A 251 10.94 -23.29 13.41
CA ASP A 251 10.26 -24.45 14.02
C ASP A 251 10.78 -24.80 15.45
N VAL A 252 10.54 -23.91 16.43
CA VAL A 252 10.77 -24.10 17.89
C VAL A 252 12.12 -23.55 18.45
N PRO A 253 12.08 -22.61 19.41
CA PRO A 253 13.27 -22.02 20.03
C PRO A 253 13.72 -22.80 21.27
N SER A 254 14.43 -23.92 21.09
CA SER A 254 15.01 -24.63 22.24
C SER A 254 16.45 -24.21 22.56
N SER A 255 17.14 -23.49 21.69
CA SER A 255 18.50 -23.00 21.96
C SER A 255 18.52 -21.48 22.14
N VAL A 256 18.57 -21.05 23.40
CA VAL A 256 18.86 -19.65 23.81
C VAL A 256 20.14 -19.11 23.16
N GLN A 257 21.05 -20.01 22.74
CA GLN A 257 22.37 -19.70 22.19
C GLN A 257 22.36 -18.79 20.95
N TYR A 258 21.32 -18.81 20.13
CA TYR A 258 21.26 -17.98 18.91
C TYR A 258 20.50 -16.67 19.08
N LEU A 259 19.94 -16.43 20.27
CA LEU A 259 19.06 -15.29 20.49
C LEU A 259 19.83 -13.97 20.63
N ASP A 260 20.96 -13.98 21.31
CA ASP A 260 21.78 -12.78 21.48
C ASP A 260 22.41 -12.34 20.14
N ASP A 261 22.96 -13.29 19.37
CA ASP A 261 23.45 -13.04 18.01
C ASP A 261 22.35 -12.50 17.08
N TRP A 262 21.13 -13.04 17.22
CA TRP A 262 19.97 -12.58 16.46
C TRP A 262 19.57 -11.15 16.83
N LEU A 263 19.60 -10.80 18.12
CA LEU A 263 19.29 -9.45 18.59
C LEU A 263 20.33 -8.44 18.12
N GLU A 264 21.62 -8.77 18.23
CA GLU A 264 22.72 -7.92 17.78
C GLU A 264 22.64 -7.68 16.26
N GLU A 265 22.45 -8.75 15.46
CA GLU A 265 22.32 -8.59 14.02
C GLU A 265 21.06 -7.79 13.65
N ARG A 266 19.96 -7.96 14.41
CA ARG A 266 18.75 -7.15 14.19
C ARG A 266 19.00 -5.67 14.46
N GLU A 267 19.58 -5.35 15.61
CA GLU A 267 19.89 -3.97 15.99
C GLU A 267 20.86 -3.31 15.01
N HIS A 268 21.78 -4.09 14.44
CA HIS A 268 22.71 -3.61 13.44
C HIS A 268 22.04 -3.38 12.07
N ARG A 269 21.16 -4.28 11.63
CA ARG A 269 20.63 -4.28 10.25
C ARG A 269 19.30 -3.55 10.08
N PHE A 270 18.44 -3.54 11.09
CA PHE A 270 17.08 -3.02 10.96
C PHE A 270 16.89 -1.68 11.68
N LEU A 271 15.96 -0.90 11.15
CA LEU A 271 15.52 0.35 11.77
C LEU A 271 14.59 0.03 12.95
N THR A 272 14.71 0.81 14.02
CA THR A 272 13.71 0.79 15.09
C THR A 272 12.39 1.38 14.58
N VAL A 273 11.28 1.08 15.25
CA VAL A 273 9.97 1.66 14.90
C VAL A 273 10.01 3.18 14.87
N ASN A 274 10.66 3.80 15.86
CA ASN A 274 10.78 5.26 15.90
C ASN A 274 11.58 5.79 14.71
N GLN A 275 12.66 5.11 14.30
CA GLN A 275 13.38 5.47 13.08
C GLN A 275 12.50 5.35 11.83
N LYS A 276 11.70 4.27 11.72
CA LYS A 276 10.76 4.08 10.61
C LYS A 276 9.69 5.18 10.59
N ARG A 277 9.12 5.53 11.75
CA ARG A 277 8.15 6.63 11.92
C ARG A 277 8.74 7.98 11.56
N ASP A 278 9.94 8.28 12.04
CA ASP A 278 10.64 9.53 11.74
C ASP A 278 10.87 9.67 10.23
N ILE A 279 11.32 8.61 9.56
CA ILE A 279 11.47 8.57 8.10
C ILE A 279 10.12 8.80 7.41
N ALA A 280 9.09 8.04 7.81
CA ALA A 280 7.76 8.15 7.23
C ALA A 280 7.17 9.55 7.38
N GLU A 281 7.35 10.18 8.55
CA GLU A 281 6.85 11.52 8.83
C GLU A 281 7.62 12.58 8.04
N ARG A 282 8.95 12.46 7.90
CA ARG A 282 9.73 13.34 7.01
C ARG A 282 9.23 13.28 5.58
N ILE A 283 9.00 12.08 5.05
CA ILE A 283 8.46 11.88 3.70
C ILE A 283 7.04 12.47 3.59
N ARG A 284 6.18 12.23 4.60
CA ARG A 284 4.81 12.76 4.64
C ARG A 284 4.80 14.29 4.57
N ILE A 285 5.59 14.95 5.42
CA ILE A 285 5.74 16.40 5.44
C ILE A 285 6.28 16.91 4.09
N ARG A 286 7.26 16.22 3.52
CA ARG A 286 7.84 16.60 2.22
C ARG A 286 6.81 16.52 1.09
N LEU A 287 5.99 15.47 1.07
CA LEU A 287 4.94 15.26 0.06
C LEU A 287 3.77 16.26 0.20
N LEU A 288 3.44 16.69 1.42
CA LEU A 288 2.40 17.69 1.68
C LEU A 288 2.83 19.13 1.38
N LYS A 289 4.15 19.41 1.38
CA LYS A 289 4.67 20.72 0.98
C LYS A 289 4.56 20.89 -0.54
N PRO A 290 3.81 21.87 -1.05
CA PRO A 290 3.69 22.11 -2.49
C PRO A 290 5.07 22.33 -3.13
#